data_AF-A0A564Q8I0-F1
#
_entry.id   AF-A0A564Q8I0-F1
#
_cell.length_a   1.000
_cell.length_b   1.000
_cell.length_c   1.000
_cell.angle_alpha   90.00
_cell.angle_beta   90.00
_cell.angle_gamma   90.00
#
_symmetry.space_group_name_H-M   'P 1'
#
loop_
_entity.id
_entity.type
_entity.pdbx_description
1 polymer ?
#
loop_
_entity_poly.entity_id
_entity_poly.type
_entity_poly.pdbx_seq_one_letter_code
_entity_poly.pdbx_strand_id
1 'polypeptide(L)'
;MSPTDETNKIGIGERIMRGMRPVIASLPVDQMVSMAFNTGYLWTRYRNDYIGQLVIHPKHNLLPPEEFKDLQTKAIRQAFEHHYNDCEFYHGYCKNSGVRPDDIHSFDDITKIPQIPAETFKQGGILSVPENKIFTVVTTSGTSGLPSYLARDITSLGRPIIEMIRYILNVTYSIVIKTSGTTRKECYRYVMKNWYFGLFIPSVKESSSWMTQLSNYAGSVASLFGIPLDVYLKEMEFNPEKILKKIKERNKENKAMLLVGFHYTINEMMNYMDEAGKTLDLDPTGKNLCTMIVAGGWKKLSGEAVNKKDFIKKIKEHFGLIELLIVDVYGFGESNYFAADVCPSKKLHSLFSPLVITRDPDTLEVQDFGEKGLISVYDPTMNTFPAFVITDDLGRVSEHQICEDCGMTTQFIEHLGRAPKAELRSCGLKMQQLLTDKDKRELEMLRMRTPEGRK
;
A
#
# COMPACT_ATOMS: atom_id res chain seq x y z
N MET A 1 14.37 31.13 24.21
CA MET A 1 15.12 29.87 24.33
C MET A 1 15.87 29.66 23.02
N SER A 2 17.18 29.42 23.08
CA SER A 2 18.07 29.40 21.92
C SER A 2 17.80 28.21 20.98
N PRO A 3 18.21 28.27 19.70
CA PRO A 3 17.94 27.24 18.69
C PRO A 3 18.68 25.90 18.88
N THR A 4 19.20 25.61 20.08
CA THR A 4 20.15 24.51 20.34
C THR A 4 19.58 23.34 21.15
N ASP A 5 18.35 23.46 21.69
CA ASP A 5 17.82 22.46 22.64
C ASP A 5 16.92 21.37 22.04
N GLU A 6 16.41 21.52 20.80
CA GLU A 6 15.59 20.45 20.19
C GLU A 6 16.42 19.34 19.53
N THR A 7 17.69 19.59 19.20
CA THR A 7 18.63 18.58 18.67
C THR A 7 19.11 17.56 19.72
N ASN A 8 18.79 17.77 21.00
CA ASN A 8 19.28 16.94 22.12
C ASN A 8 18.30 15.86 22.61
N LYS A 9 17.12 15.70 22.00
CA LYS A 9 16.21 14.58 22.31
C LYS A 9 16.35 13.37 21.37
N ILE A 10 17.57 13.10 20.91
CA ILE A 10 17.86 11.81 20.25
C ILE A 10 18.09 10.79 21.37
N GLY A 11 17.19 9.83 21.53
CA GLY A 11 17.32 8.78 22.55
C GLY A 11 18.64 8.02 22.42
N ILE A 12 19.18 7.51 23.52
CA ILE A 12 20.47 6.79 23.54
C ILE A 12 20.51 5.67 22.49
N GLY A 13 19.41 4.93 22.31
CA GLY A 13 19.29 3.89 21.28
C GLY A 13 19.41 4.43 19.85
N GLU A 14 18.84 5.59 19.54
CA GLU A 14 18.93 6.20 18.21
C GLU A 14 20.36 6.75 17.95
N ARG A 15 21.03 7.28 18.98
CA ARG A 15 22.46 7.67 18.87
C ARG A 15 23.35 6.46 18.61
N ILE A 16 23.14 5.35 19.32
CA ILE A 16 23.88 4.10 19.13
C ILE A 16 23.65 3.56 17.71
N MET A 17 22.40 3.46 17.27
CA MET A 17 22.09 2.95 15.92
C MET A 17 22.65 3.87 14.82
N ARG A 18 22.61 5.19 15.00
CA ARG A 18 23.28 6.12 14.08
C ARG A 18 24.79 5.91 14.03
N GLY A 19 25.43 5.64 15.16
CA GLY A 19 26.86 5.29 15.23
C GLY A 19 27.18 3.93 14.58
N MET A 20 26.24 2.98 14.60
CA MET A 20 26.38 1.65 13.97
C MET A 20 26.07 1.66 12.47
N ARG A 21 25.42 2.69 11.93
CA ARG A 21 25.07 2.78 10.49
C ARG A 21 26.23 2.53 9.53
N PRO A 22 27.45 3.07 9.73
CA PRO A 22 28.59 2.76 8.87
C PRO A 22 28.96 1.28 8.88
N VAL A 23 28.82 0.62 10.04
CA VAL A 23 29.06 -0.82 10.20
C VAL A 23 27.97 -1.63 9.52
N ILE A 24 26.69 -1.32 9.75
CA ILE A 24 25.56 -1.98 9.07
C ILE A 24 25.67 -1.82 7.55
N ALA A 25 26.03 -0.63 7.06
CA ALA A 25 26.24 -0.37 5.63
C ALA A 25 27.47 -1.07 5.03
N SER A 26 28.35 -1.63 5.88
CA SER A 26 29.48 -2.48 5.44
C SER A 26 29.10 -3.95 5.36
N LEU A 27 28.00 -4.36 6.01
CA LEU A 27 27.47 -5.72 5.95
C LEU A 27 26.70 -5.94 4.64
N PRO A 28 26.69 -7.17 4.11
CA PRO A 28 25.89 -7.54 2.95
C PRO A 28 24.44 -7.81 3.37
N VAL A 29 23.75 -6.83 3.97
CA VAL A 29 22.40 -7.06 4.54
C VAL A 29 21.40 -7.46 3.47
N ASP A 30 21.53 -7.00 2.22
CA ASP A 30 20.67 -7.44 1.12
C ASP A 30 20.79 -8.96 0.88
N GLN A 31 22.01 -9.50 0.94
CA GLN A 31 22.26 -10.94 0.87
C GLN A 31 21.75 -11.67 2.10
N MET A 32 21.95 -11.11 3.30
CA MET A 32 21.46 -11.71 4.55
C MET A 32 19.93 -11.76 4.61
N VAL A 33 19.25 -10.69 4.22
CA VAL A 33 17.78 -10.62 4.13
C VAL A 33 17.28 -11.59 3.05
N SER A 34 17.92 -11.62 1.89
CA SER A 34 17.59 -12.58 0.83
C SER A 34 17.74 -14.02 1.32
N MET A 35 18.82 -14.34 2.03
CA MET A 35 19.05 -15.65 2.62
C MET A 35 17.99 -15.99 3.66
N ALA A 36 17.70 -15.09 4.60
CA ALA A 36 16.66 -15.28 5.62
C ALA A 36 15.29 -15.54 4.98
N PHE A 37 14.92 -14.75 3.97
CA PHE A 37 13.65 -14.92 3.26
C PHE A 37 13.62 -16.20 2.42
N ASN A 38 14.74 -16.62 1.82
CA ASN A 38 14.82 -17.88 1.10
C ASN A 38 14.68 -19.09 2.04
N THR A 39 15.29 -19.04 3.23
CA THR A 39 15.08 -20.06 4.26
C THR A 39 13.61 -20.06 4.74
N GLY A 40 13.03 -18.87 4.95
CA GLY A 40 11.61 -18.73 5.27
C GLY A 40 10.70 -19.34 4.20
N TYR A 41 11.02 -19.13 2.92
CA TYR A 41 10.30 -19.74 1.80
C TYR A 41 10.34 -21.29 1.83
N LEU A 42 11.49 -21.88 2.16
CA LEU A 42 11.57 -23.34 2.31
C LEU A 42 10.68 -23.84 3.46
N TRP A 43 10.59 -23.06 4.54
CA TRP A 43 9.73 -23.39 5.67
C TRP A 43 8.24 -23.26 5.34
N THR A 44 7.83 -22.25 4.58
CA THR A 44 6.44 -22.11 4.13
C THR A 44 6.04 -23.24 3.19
N ARG A 45 6.95 -23.70 2.32
CA ARG A 45 6.75 -24.92 1.52
C ARG A 45 6.58 -26.17 2.38
N TYR A 46 7.44 -26.38 3.38
CA TYR A 46 7.34 -27.52 4.28
C TYR A 46 5.99 -27.58 5.02
N ARG A 47 5.40 -26.42 5.33
CA ARG A 47 4.12 -26.32 6.03
C ARG A 47 2.88 -26.25 5.12
N ASN A 48 3.06 -26.28 3.80
CA ASN A 48 1.99 -25.98 2.83
C ASN A 48 1.31 -24.62 3.08
N ASP A 49 2.06 -23.63 3.56
CA ASP A 49 1.59 -22.25 3.69
C ASP A 49 1.76 -21.52 2.35
N TYR A 50 0.75 -21.57 1.49
CA TYR A 50 0.76 -20.99 0.16
C TYR A 50 0.75 -19.46 0.19
N ILE A 51 0.05 -18.84 1.15
CA ILE A 51 0.10 -17.38 1.34
C ILE A 51 1.54 -16.96 1.68
N GLY A 52 2.18 -17.66 2.63
CA GLY A 52 3.58 -17.42 2.97
C GLY A 52 4.52 -17.65 1.79
N GLN A 53 4.32 -18.72 1.01
CA GLN A 53 5.09 -19.00 -0.20
C GLN A 53 5.00 -17.87 -1.23
N LEU A 54 3.81 -17.30 -1.45
CA LEU A 54 3.57 -16.20 -2.39
C LEU A 54 4.24 -14.89 -1.92
N VAL A 55 4.00 -14.52 -0.65
CA VAL A 55 4.51 -13.30 -0.02
C VAL A 55 6.04 -13.26 0.02
N ILE A 56 6.69 -14.37 0.38
CA ILE A 56 8.15 -14.43 0.59
C ILE A 56 8.90 -15.04 -0.61
N HIS A 57 8.22 -15.25 -1.74
CA HIS A 57 8.78 -15.97 -2.89
C HIS A 57 10.14 -15.39 -3.35
N PRO A 58 11.19 -16.21 -3.58
CA PRO A 58 12.49 -15.72 -4.04
C PRO A 58 12.41 -14.92 -5.35
N LYS A 59 11.50 -15.31 -6.25
CA LYS A 59 11.21 -14.64 -7.52
C LYS A 59 9.90 -13.81 -7.47
N HIS A 60 9.56 -13.21 -6.33
CA HIS A 60 8.38 -12.33 -6.24
C HIS A 60 8.38 -11.28 -7.37
N ASN A 61 7.23 -11.10 -8.05
CA ASN A 61 7.03 -10.33 -9.28
C ASN A 61 7.88 -10.73 -10.52
N LEU A 62 8.61 -11.84 -10.47
CA LEU A 62 9.45 -12.36 -11.57
C LEU A 62 9.20 -13.86 -11.86
N LEU A 63 8.15 -14.43 -11.26
CA LEU A 63 7.67 -15.77 -11.57
C LEU A 63 7.08 -15.78 -12.99
N PRO A 64 7.21 -16.87 -13.77
CA PRO A 64 6.42 -17.02 -14.99
C PRO A 64 4.92 -16.86 -14.70
N PRO A 65 4.13 -16.25 -15.61
CA PRO A 65 2.70 -15.97 -15.37
C PRO A 65 1.90 -17.18 -14.87
N GLU A 66 2.09 -18.35 -15.49
CA GLU A 66 1.36 -19.57 -15.12
C GLU A 66 1.78 -20.12 -13.74
N GLU A 67 3.07 -20.06 -13.39
CA GLU A 67 3.54 -20.42 -12.04
C GLU A 67 3.00 -19.45 -10.97
N PHE A 68 2.91 -18.16 -11.30
CA PHE A 68 2.34 -17.16 -10.42
C PHE A 68 0.84 -17.39 -10.22
N LYS A 69 0.07 -17.62 -11.30
CA LYS A 69 -1.37 -17.91 -11.24
C LYS A 69 -1.67 -19.15 -10.39
N ASP A 70 -0.91 -20.23 -10.55
CA ASP A 70 -1.08 -21.45 -9.74
C ASP A 70 -0.86 -21.17 -8.24
N LEU A 71 0.25 -20.50 -7.89
CA LEU A 71 0.54 -20.18 -6.49
C LEU A 71 -0.46 -19.19 -5.89
N GLN A 72 -0.87 -18.18 -6.68
CA GLN A 72 -1.90 -17.21 -6.30
C GLN A 72 -3.24 -17.90 -6.03
N THR A 73 -3.65 -18.84 -6.89
CA THR A 73 -4.88 -19.64 -6.71
C THR A 73 -4.85 -20.41 -5.39
N LYS A 74 -3.73 -21.08 -5.10
CA LYS A 74 -3.55 -21.84 -3.84
C LYS A 74 -3.59 -20.92 -2.61
N ALA A 75 -2.97 -19.75 -2.69
CA ALA A 75 -2.98 -18.77 -1.61
C ALA A 75 -4.38 -18.17 -1.37
N ILE A 76 -5.11 -17.84 -2.44
CA ILE A 76 -6.49 -17.35 -2.36
C ILE A 76 -7.40 -18.42 -1.76
N ARG A 77 -7.27 -19.69 -2.17
CA ARG A 77 -8.03 -20.78 -1.57
C ARG A 77 -7.74 -20.97 -0.09
N GLN A 78 -6.46 -20.90 0.31
CA GLN A 78 -6.07 -20.97 1.73
C GLN A 78 -6.67 -19.82 2.54
N ALA A 79 -6.65 -18.58 2.00
CA ALA A 79 -7.28 -17.44 2.66
C ALA A 79 -8.81 -17.61 2.71
N PHE A 80 -9.42 -18.13 1.65
CA PHE A 80 -10.85 -18.41 1.61
C PHE A 80 -11.27 -19.41 2.67
N GLU A 81 -10.52 -20.51 2.83
CA GLU A 81 -10.76 -21.50 3.88
C GLU A 81 -10.69 -20.89 5.29
N HIS A 82 -9.66 -20.09 5.57
CA HIS A 82 -9.52 -19.34 6.82
C HIS A 82 -10.75 -18.46 7.10
N HIS A 83 -11.09 -17.58 6.17
CA HIS A 83 -12.23 -16.67 6.37
C HIS A 83 -13.57 -17.40 6.40
N TYR A 84 -13.75 -18.47 5.63
CA TYR A 84 -14.97 -19.28 5.64
C TYR A 84 -15.17 -19.96 7.00
N ASN A 85 -14.11 -20.40 7.66
CA ASN A 85 -14.20 -21.10 8.94
C ASN A 85 -14.28 -20.14 10.14
N ASP A 86 -13.54 -19.04 10.10
CA ASP A 86 -13.30 -18.19 11.27
C ASP A 86 -14.08 -16.86 11.28
N CYS A 87 -14.73 -16.50 10.17
CA CYS A 87 -15.60 -15.31 10.10
C CYS A 87 -17.07 -15.70 10.03
N GLU A 88 -17.80 -15.48 11.11
CA GLU A 88 -19.22 -15.87 11.23
C GLU A 88 -20.09 -15.26 10.12
N PHE A 89 -19.97 -13.94 9.89
CA PHE A 89 -20.66 -13.24 8.81
C PHE A 89 -20.37 -13.87 7.45
N TYR A 90 -19.08 -14.06 7.14
CA TYR A 90 -18.65 -14.53 5.83
C TYR A 90 -19.00 -16.01 5.60
N HIS A 91 -18.95 -16.84 6.65
CA HIS A 91 -19.45 -18.21 6.63
C HIS A 91 -20.92 -18.26 6.23
N GLY A 92 -21.76 -17.45 6.87
CA GLY A 92 -23.19 -17.34 6.55
C GLY A 92 -23.43 -16.88 5.12
N TYR A 93 -22.67 -15.88 4.67
CA TYR A 93 -22.74 -15.37 3.29
C TYR A 93 -22.36 -16.44 2.26
N CYS A 94 -21.30 -17.20 2.49
CA CYS A 94 -20.87 -18.27 1.60
C CYS A 94 -21.86 -19.43 1.57
N LYS A 95 -22.42 -19.82 2.72
CA LYS A 95 -23.45 -20.86 2.82
C LYS A 95 -24.72 -20.48 2.05
N ASN A 96 -25.16 -19.22 2.16
CA ASN A 96 -26.32 -18.71 1.41
C ASN A 96 -26.05 -18.67 -0.10
N SER A 97 -24.79 -18.47 -0.50
CA SER A 97 -24.36 -18.48 -1.90
C SER A 97 -24.08 -19.90 -2.43
N GLY A 98 -24.11 -20.92 -1.57
CA GLY A 98 -23.86 -22.30 -1.95
C GLY A 98 -22.40 -22.63 -2.31
N VAL A 99 -21.43 -21.84 -1.84
CA VAL A 99 -20.00 -22.00 -2.18
C VAL A 99 -19.18 -22.34 -0.94
N ARG A 100 -18.25 -23.28 -1.08
CA ARG A 100 -17.34 -23.76 -0.03
C ARG A 100 -15.89 -23.80 -0.56
N PRO A 101 -14.88 -23.81 0.32
CA PRO A 101 -13.48 -23.87 -0.09
C PRO A 101 -13.13 -25.05 -1.02
N ASP A 102 -13.81 -26.18 -0.83
CA ASP A 102 -13.63 -27.38 -1.65
C ASP A 102 -14.09 -27.20 -3.10
N ASP A 103 -14.89 -26.18 -3.43
CA ASP A 103 -15.36 -25.90 -4.80
C ASP A 103 -14.30 -25.19 -5.67
N ILE A 104 -13.15 -24.84 -5.07
CA ILE A 104 -12.08 -24.07 -5.70
C ILE A 104 -10.92 -25.00 -6.07
N HIS A 105 -10.88 -25.41 -7.34
CA HIS A 105 -9.88 -26.35 -7.86
C HIS A 105 -8.89 -25.72 -8.84
N SER A 106 -9.30 -24.64 -9.51
CA SER A 106 -8.57 -23.97 -10.58
C SER A 106 -8.64 -22.44 -10.45
N PHE A 107 -7.90 -21.74 -11.30
CA PHE A 107 -7.90 -20.28 -11.35
C PHE A 107 -9.30 -19.72 -11.68
N ASP A 108 -10.02 -20.35 -12.61
CA ASP A 108 -11.35 -19.90 -13.04
C ASP A 108 -12.38 -20.02 -11.91
N ASP A 109 -12.19 -20.99 -11.00
CA ASP A 109 -13.05 -21.19 -9.84
C ASP A 109 -12.96 -20.04 -8.81
N ILE A 110 -11.88 -19.24 -8.82
CA ILE A 110 -11.72 -18.12 -7.88
C ILE A 110 -12.90 -17.15 -7.97
N THR A 111 -13.47 -16.99 -9.18
CA THR A 111 -14.61 -16.11 -9.43
C THR A 111 -15.90 -16.54 -8.71
N LYS A 112 -15.98 -17.81 -8.28
CA LYS A 112 -17.07 -18.36 -7.46
C LYS A 112 -17.01 -17.88 -6.01
N ILE A 113 -15.83 -17.48 -5.52
CA ILE A 113 -15.65 -17.02 -4.14
C ILE A 113 -16.48 -15.73 -3.96
N PRO A 114 -17.46 -15.72 -3.04
CA PRO A 114 -18.31 -14.55 -2.82
C PRO A 114 -17.51 -13.34 -2.37
N GLN A 115 -17.68 -12.21 -3.06
CA GLN A 115 -17.01 -10.96 -2.69
C GLN A 115 -17.93 -10.04 -1.89
N ILE A 116 -17.32 -9.16 -1.11
CA ILE A 116 -17.98 -8.21 -0.22
C ILE A 116 -17.87 -6.82 -0.84
N PRO A 117 -19.00 -6.12 -1.10
CA PRO A 117 -18.95 -4.71 -1.49
C PRO A 117 -18.25 -3.86 -0.42
N ALA A 118 -17.37 -2.94 -0.83
CA ALA A 118 -16.60 -2.10 0.09
C ALA A 118 -17.49 -1.35 1.11
N GLU A 119 -18.71 -0.95 0.71
CA GLU A 119 -19.67 -0.25 1.57
C GLU A 119 -20.10 -1.07 2.80
N THR A 120 -20.06 -2.41 2.72
CA THR A 120 -20.46 -3.30 3.83
C THR A 120 -19.57 -3.10 5.06
N PHE A 121 -18.28 -2.79 4.87
CA PHE A 121 -17.31 -2.56 5.95
C PHE A 121 -17.57 -1.30 6.78
N LYS A 122 -18.49 -0.43 6.34
CA LYS A 122 -18.94 0.75 7.13
C LYS A 122 -20.01 0.40 8.16
N GLN A 123 -20.63 -0.77 8.02
CA GLN A 123 -21.83 -1.14 8.78
C GLN A 123 -21.59 -2.33 9.72
N GLY A 124 -20.45 -3.03 9.62
CA GLY A 124 -20.13 -4.18 10.46
C GLY A 124 -18.64 -4.34 10.75
N GLY A 125 -18.33 -4.91 11.91
CA GLY A 125 -16.98 -5.32 12.29
C GLY A 125 -16.69 -6.71 11.74
N ILE A 126 -16.54 -6.85 10.44
CA ILE A 126 -16.28 -8.15 9.80
C ILE A 126 -14.90 -8.65 10.26
N LEU A 127 -14.85 -9.73 11.04
CA LEU A 127 -13.61 -10.25 11.64
C LEU A 127 -13.46 -11.76 11.44
N SER A 128 -12.24 -12.20 11.16
CA SER A 128 -11.80 -13.61 11.08
C SER A 128 -10.79 -13.95 12.17
N VAL A 129 -10.53 -13.03 13.09
CA VAL A 129 -9.59 -13.22 14.21
C VAL A 129 -10.23 -12.70 15.50
N PRO A 130 -9.87 -13.28 16.65
CA PRO A 130 -10.35 -12.78 17.93
C PRO A 130 -9.81 -11.37 18.23
N GLU A 131 -10.58 -10.60 18.99
CA GLU A 131 -10.30 -9.19 19.29
C GLU A 131 -8.94 -8.92 19.93
N ASN A 132 -8.40 -9.89 20.67
CA ASN A 132 -7.11 -9.80 21.34
C ASN A 132 -5.91 -9.91 20.37
N LYS A 133 -6.15 -10.30 19.11
CA LYS A 133 -5.13 -10.31 18.05
C LYS A 133 -5.08 -9.01 17.26
N ILE A 134 -6.10 -8.15 17.39
CA ILE A 134 -6.17 -6.87 16.70
C ILE A 134 -5.11 -5.95 17.29
N PHE A 135 -4.16 -5.57 16.45
CA PHE A 135 -3.06 -4.67 16.80
C PHE A 135 -3.46 -3.19 16.60
N THR A 136 -4.15 -2.87 15.51
CA THR A 136 -4.61 -1.51 15.21
C THR A 136 -5.86 -1.51 14.32
N VAL A 137 -6.47 -0.34 14.15
CA VAL A 137 -7.64 -0.13 13.29
C VAL A 137 -7.34 0.99 12.31
N VAL A 138 -7.59 0.72 11.04
CA VAL A 138 -7.43 1.64 9.91
C VAL A 138 -8.81 2.18 9.53
N THR A 139 -8.94 3.48 9.25
CA THR A 139 -10.19 4.05 8.71
C THR A 139 -10.04 4.44 7.25
N THR A 140 -11.15 4.39 6.51
CA THR A 140 -11.20 4.94 5.16
C THR A 140 -11.38 6.46 5.22
N SER A 141 -10.48 7.18 4.58
CA SER A 141 -10.54 8.64 4.49
C SER A 141 -11.49 9.06 3.37
N GLY A 142 -12.60 9.71 3.73
CA GLY A 142 -13.35 10.56 2.80
C GLY A 142 -14.43 9.89 1.97
N THR A 143 -15.63 9.83 2.51
CA THR A 143 -16.85 10.36 1.86
C THR A 143 -17.70 10.96 2.97
N SER A 144 -18.66 11.84 2.67
CA SER A 144 -19.53 12.55 3.62
C SER A 144 -20.50 11.63 4.44
N GLY A 145 -20.03 10.46 4.87
CA GLY A 145 -20.78 9.42 5.58
C GLY A 145 -19.89 8.67 6.59
N LEU A 146 -20.38 7.54 7.09
CA LEU A 146 -19.69 6.69 8.06
C LEU A 146 -18.41 6.08 7.46
N PRO A 147 -17.25 6.20 8.13
CA PRO A 147 -16.01 5.55 7.69
C PRO A 147 -16.05 4.04 7.93
N SER A 148 -15.28 3.28 7.15
CA SER A 148 -15.02 1.86 7.44
C SER A 148 -14.02 1.78 8.60
N TYR A 149 -14.20 0.84 9.53
CA TYR A 149 -13.26 0.58 10.62
C TYR A 149 -12.61 -0.79 10.41
N LEU A 150 -11.37 -0.80 9.96
CA LEU A 150 -10.73 -1.98 9.39
C LEU A 150 -9.63 -2.48 10.32
N ALA A 151 -9.91 -3.59 11.01
CA ALA A 151 -8.95 -4.18 11.94
C ALA A 151 -7.68 -4.68 11.22
N ARG A 152 -6.54 -4.58 11.91
CA ARG A 152 -5.25 -5.07 11.45
C ARG A 152 -4.53 -5.77 12.60
N ASP A 153 -4.07 -6.99 12.34
CA ASP A 153 -3.13 -7.72 13.19
C ASP A 153 -1.71 -7.59 12.64
N ILE A 154 -0.74 -8.15 13.36
CA ILE A 154 0.67 -8.11 12.95
C ILE A 154 0.87 -8.85 11.62
N THR A 155 0.16 -9.96 11.40
CA THR A 155 0.26 -10.76 10.17
C THR A 155 -0.19 -9.96 8.95
N SER A 156 -1.36 -9.31 9.04
CA SER A 156 -1.92 -8.50 7.95
C SER A 156 -1.05 -7.30 7.61
N LEU A 157 -0.38 -6.70 8.60
CA LEU A 157 0.56 -5.59 8.36
C LEU A 157 1.94 -6.06 7.86
N GLY A 158 2.40 -7.22 8.33
CA GLY A 158 3.74 -7.71 8.02
C GLY A 158 3.88 -8.25 6.60
N ARG A 159 2.86 -8.93 6.07
CA ARG A 159 2.86 -9.52 4.73
C ARG A 159 3.17 -8.51 3.61
N PRO A 160 2.45 -7.38 3.45
CA PRO A 160 2.75 -6.41 2.40
C PRO A 160 4.15 -5.78 2.52
N ILE A 161 4.76 -5.82 3.71
CA ILE A 161 6.11 -5.30 3.93
C ILE A 161 7.17 -6.29 3.49
N ILE A 162 6.95 -7.57 3.74
CA ILE A 162 7.79 -8.64 3.18
C ILE A 162 7.74 -8.58 1.65
N GLU A 163 6.55 -8.41 1.08
CA GLU A 163 6.37 -8.23 -0.37
C GLU A 163 7.08 -6.98 -0.87
N MET A 164 6.95 -5.84 -0.17
CA MET A 164 7.68 -4.61 -0.50
C MET A 164 9.20 -4.81 -0.49
N ILE A 165 9.74 -5.51 0.51
CA ILE A 165 11.19 -5.81 0.57
C ILE A 165 11.59 -6.72 -0.60
N ARG A 166 10.81 -7.76 -0.90
CA ARG A 166 11.05 -8.64 -2.06
C ARG A 166 10.99 -7.87 -3.38
N TYR A 167 10.00 -7.01 -3.53
CA TYR A 167 9.82 -6.12 -4.67
C TYR A 167 11.03 -5.18 -4.84
N ILE A 168 11.50 -4.56 -3.76
CA ILE A 168 12.71 -3.71 -3.79
C ILE A 168 13.93 -4.53 -4.23
N LEU A 169 14.13 -5.72 -3.66
CA LEU A 169 15.27 -6.59 -3.95
C LEU A 169 15.26 -7.12 -5.38
N ASN A 170 14.10 -7.49 -5.92
CA ASN A 170 13.97 -8.16 -7.21
C ASN A 170 13.80 -7.16 -8.36
N VAL A 171 13.00 -6.11 -8.16
CA VAL A 171 12.55 -5.19 -9.21
C VAL A 171 13.21 -3.82 -9.05
N THR A 172 12.98 -3.11 -7.94
CA THR A 172 13.38 -1.70 -7.82
C THR A 172 14.88 -1.53 -7.99
N TYR A 173 15.71 -2.35 -7.35
CA TYR A 173 17.16 -2.26 -7.55
C TYR A 173 17.57 -2.51 -9.00
N SER A 174 16.91 -3.43 -9.69
CA SER A 174 17.18 -3.70 -11.11
C SER A 174 16.87 -2.48 -11.99
N ILE A 175 15.76 -1.79 -11.73
CA ILE A 175 15.39 -0.55 -12.44
C ILE A 175 16.39 0.57 -12.13
N VAL A 176 16.72 0.76 -10.85
CA VAL A 176 17.65 1.81 -10.40
C VAL A 176 19.06 1.59 -10.97
N ILE A 177 19.56 0.34 -10.97
CA ILE A 177 20.87 -0.02 -11.53
C ILE A 177 20.93 0.30 -13.03
N LYS A 178 19.90 -0.10 -13.79
CA LYS A 178 19.82 0.19 -15.24
C LYS A 178 19.79 1.68 -15.52
N THR A 179 19.09 2.46 -14.68
CA THR A 179 18.88 3.89 -14.91
C THR A 179 20.06 4.75 -14.47
N SER A 180 20.69 4.41 -13.34
CA SER A 180 21.76 5.23 -12.73
C SER A 180 23.18 4.80 -13.14
N GLY A 181 23.33 3.62 -13.74
CA GLY A 181 24.63 3.04 -14.11
C GLY A 181 25.49 2.61 -12.92
N THR A 182 24.91 2.54 -11.72
CA THR A 182 25.59 2.08 -10.50
C THR A 182 25.52 0.56 -10.34
N THR A 183 26.39 -0.03 -9.53
CA THR A 183 26.27 -1.44 -9.14
C THR A 183 25.25 -1.63 -8.00
N ARG A 184 24.66 -2.84 -7.89
CA ARG A 184 23.76 -3.19 -6.77
C ARG A 184 24.37 -2.89 -5.40
N LYS A 185 25.65 -3.22 -5.23
CA LYS A 185 26.41 -3.03 -3.99
C LYS A 185 26.59 -1.54 -3.66
N GLU A 186 26.86 -0.70 -4.65
CA GLU A 186 26.98 0.74 -4.48
C GLU A 186 25.63 1.38 -4.15
N CYS A 187 24.58 1.05 -4.91
CA CYS A 187 23.21 1.51 -4.65
C CYS A 187 22.80 1.17 -3.21
N TYR A 188 22.97 -0.09 -2.81
CA TYR A 188 22.64 -0.55 -1.47
C TYR A 188 23.41 0.22 -0.38
N ARG A 189 24.74 0.28 -0.49
CA ARG A 189 25.60 1.00 0.47
C ARG A 189 25.22 2.47 0.56
N TYR A 190 24.86 3.06 -0.57
CA TYR A 190 24.43 4.45 -0.65
C TYR A 190 23.09 4.67 0.07
N VAL A 191 22.06 3.88 -0.23
CA VAL A 191 20.73 4.00 0.40
C VAL A 191 20.81 3.79 1.92
N MET A 192 21.54 2.79 2.38
CA MET A 192 21.66 2.49 3.82
C MET A 192 22.30 3.61 4.65
N LYS A 193 23.15 4.42 4.03
CA LYS A 193 23.82 5.55 4.69
C LYS A 193 23.01 6.84 4.61
N ASN A 194 22.29 7.05 3.51
CA ASN A 194 21.77 8.36 3.13
C ASN A 194 20.24 8.45 3.19
N TRP A 195 19.56 7.52 3.86
CA TRP A 195 18.10 7.43 3.85
C TRP A 195 17.42 8.50 4.71
N TYR A 196 16.37 9.10 4.16
CA TYR A 196 15.47 10.03 4.83
C TYR A 196 14.01 9.79 4.39
N PHE A 197 13.08 9.80 5.34
CA PHE A 197 11.64 9.74 5.05
C PHE A 197 10.96 11.07 5.37
N GLY A 198 10.30 11.67 4.37
CA GLY A 198 9.50 12.90 4.52
C GLY A 198 8.03 12.63 4.23
N LEU A 199 7.18 12.66 5.25
CA LEU A 199 5.78 12.27 5.13
C LEU A 199 4.87 13.50 5.09
N PHE A 200 4.28 13.75 3.92
CA PHE A 200 3.22 14.73 3.64
C PHE A 200 1.82 14.14 3.93
N ILE A 201 1.70 13.42 5.04
CA ILE A 201 0.45 12.81 5.52
C ILE A 201 0.24 13.19 6.99
N PRO A 202 -1.01 13.24 7.48
CA PRO A 202 -1.29 13.48 8.90
C PRO A 202 -0.67 12.40 9.78
N SER A 203 -0.42 12.74 11.05
CA SER A 203 0.09 11.78 12.04
C SER A 203 -0.94 10.68 12.35
N VAL A 204 -0.49 9.49 12.81
CA VAL A 204 -1.39 8.41 13.25
C VAL A 204 -2.30 8.76 14.43
N LYS A 205 -1.98 9.84 15.16
CA LYS A 205 -2.86 10.36 16.22
C LYS A 205 -4.03 11.17 15.65
N GLU A 206 -3.90 11.67 14.42
CA GLU A 206 -4.85 12.57 13.77
C GLU A 206 -5.62 11.89 12.65
N SER A 207 -5.04 10.87 12.02
CA SER A 207 -5.69 10.11 10.96
C SER A 207 -5.34 8.64 11.07
N SER A 208 -6.37 7.81 10.95
CA SER A 208 -6.25 6.36 10.84
C SER A 208 -6.24 5.87 9.39
N SER A 209 -5.98 6.74 8.39
CA SER A 209 -5.95 6.36 6.97
C SER A 209 -4.99 5.21 6.67
N TRP A 210 -5.30 4.39 5.66
CA TRP A 210 -4.46 3.25 5.27
C TRP A 210 -3.01 3.65 4.97
N MET A 211 -2.80 4.78 4.29
CA MET A 211 -1.47 5.29 3.97
C MET A 211 -0.74 5.79 5.22
N THR A 212 -1.44 6.46 6.14
CA THR A 212 -0.89 6.91 7.42
C THR A 212 -0.44 5.72 8.27
N GLN A 213 -1.24 4.65 8.32
CA GLN A 213 -0.96 3.46 9.11
C GLN A 213 0.20 2.63 8.54
N LEU A 214 0.24 2.43 7.21
CA LEU A 214 1.36 1.77 6.54
C LEU A 214 2.67 2.57 6.72
N SER A 215 2.61 3.90 6.55
CA SER A 215 3.77 4.78 6.71
C SER A 215 4.28 4.83 8.15
N ASN A 216 3.40 4.73 9.15
CA ASN A 216 3.81 4.68 10.56
C ASN A 216 4.47 3.35 10.92
N TYR A 217 3.99 2.22 10.39
CA TYR A 217 4.69 0.96 10.56
C TYR A 217 6.05 0.99 9.85
N ALA A 218 6.10 1.46 8.60
CA ALA A 218 7.36 1.66 7.89
C ALA A 218 8.31 2.59 8.68
N GLY A 219 7.79 3.66 9.28
CA GLY A 219 8.50 4.54 10.19
C GLY A 219 9.01 3.83 11.46
N SER A 220 8.22 2.93 12.03
CA SER A 220 8.62 2.12 13.20
C SER A 220 9.78 1.19 12.86
N VAL A 221 9.72 0.50 11.72
CA VAL A 221 10.85 -0.29 11.20
C VAL A 221 12.04 0.61 10.90
N ALA A 222 11.81 1.76 10.26
CA ALA A 222 12.85 2.70 9.92
C ALA A 222 13.60 3.22 11.17
N SER A 223 12.87 3.45 12.26
CA SER A 223 13.43 3.86 13.55
C SER A 223 14.36 2.80 14.16
N LEU A 224 14.06 1.49 14.00
CA LEU A 224 14.94 0.40 14.43
C LEU A 224 16.30 0.47 13.73
N PHE A 225 16.36 0.97 12.49
CA PHE A 225 17.59 1.14 11.73
C PHE A 225 18.17 2.57 11.82
N GLY A 226 17.67 3.38 12.76
CA GLY A 226 18.12 4.76 12.99
C GLY A 226 17.89 5.69 11.80
N ILE A 227 16.88 5.41 10.96
CA ILE A 227 16.58 6.22 9.79
C ILE A 227 15.78 7.47 10.17
N PRO A 228 16.27 8.68 9.83
CA PRO A 228 15.54 9.90 10.10
C PRO A 228 14.20 9.94 9.35
N LEU A 229 13.14 10.23 10.09
CA LEU A 229 11.76 10.31 9.64
C LEU A 229 11.16 11.63 10.12
N ASP A 230 10.54 12.37 9.22
CA ASP A 230 9.75 13.55 9.57
C ASP A 230 8.34 13.45 9.04
N VAL A 231 7.37 13.63 9.93
CA VAL A 231 5.96 13.85 9.57
C VAL A 231 5.73 15.35 9.51
N TYR A 232 5.34 15.85 8.34
CA TYR A 232 5.20 17.28 8.06
C TYR A 232 3.85 17.86 8.43
N LEU A 233 2.82 17.02 8.57
CA LEU A 233 1.50 17.43 9.06
C LEU A 233 1.36 16.91 10.49
N LYS A 234 1.47 17.83 11.45
CA LYS A 234 1.27 17.57 12.87
C LYS A 234 0.28 18.58 13.42
N GLU A 235 -0.67 18.11 14.21
CA GLU A 235 -1.70 18.94 14.85
C GLU A 235 -2.51 19.77 13.83
N MET A 236 -2.71 19.22 12.62
CA MET A 236 -3.31 19.93 11.47
C MET A 236 -2.56 21.20 11.03
N GLU A 237 -1.39 21.49 11.58
CA GLU A 237 -0.53 22.57 11.11
C GLU A 237 0.31 22.10 9.93
N PHE A 238 0.13 22.77 8.79
CA PHE A 238 0.98 22.64 7.62
C PHE A 238 1.76 23.94 7.45
N ASN A 239 3.09 23.89 7.63
CA ASN A 239 3.97 25.04 7.46
C ASN A 239 4.93 24.82 6.28
N PRO A 240 4.51 25.20 5.06
CA PRO A 240 5.29 24.97 3.84
C PRO A 240 6.71 25.52 3.89
N GLU A 241 6.92 26.71 4.49
CA GLU A 241 8.24 27.33 4.58
C GLU A 241 9.22 26.48 5.40
N LYS A 242 8.78 26.05 6.59
CA LYS A 242 9.57 25.20 7.48
C LYS A 242 9.85 23.84 6.84
N ILE A 243 8.86 23.27 6.16
CA ILE A 243 8.99 21.99 5.44
C ILE A 243 10.02 22.13 4.32
N LEU A 244 9.92 23.17 3.49
CA LEU A 244 10.83 23.42 2.37
C LEU A 244 12.28 23.56 2.85
N LYS A 245 12.49 24.36 3.89
CA LYS A 245 13.81 24.54 4.51
C LYS A 245 14.37 23.21 5.01
N LYS A 246 13.54 22.43 5.70
CA LYS A 246 13.94 21.13 6.25
C LYS A 246 14.27 20.10 5.18
N ILE A 247 13.48 20.01 4.12
CA ILE A 247 13.76 19.15 2.95
C ILE A 247 15.11 19.55 2.33
N LYS A 248 15.36 20.85 2.15
CA LYS A 248 16.62 21.36 1.59
C LYS A 248 17.82 21.05 2.48
N GLU A 249 17.70 21.18 3.80
CA GLU A 249 18.74 20.81 4.76
C GLU A 249 18.99 19.30 4.74
N ARG A 250 17.92 18.50 4.76
CA ARG A 250 18.01 17.04 4.71
C ARG A 250 18.61 16.54 3.42
N ASN A 251 18.27 17.10 2.27
CA ASN A 251 18.86 16.71 0.98
C ASN A 251 20.38 16.94 0.94
N LYS A 252 20.90 17.98 1.62
CA LYS A 252 22.35 18.22 1.75
C LYS A 252 23.04 17.16 2.61
N GLU A 253 22.41 16.78 3.72
CA GLU A 253 22.95 15.79 4.69
C GLU A 253 22.76 14.34 4.21
N ASN A 254 21.60 14.05 3.65
CA ASN A 254 21.05 12.75 3.32
C ASN A 254 20.49 12.84 1.90
N LYS A 255 21.29 12.40 0.94
CA LYS A 255 20.93 12.58 -0.47
C LYS A 255 19.79 11.62 -0.93
N ALA A 256 19.53 10.50 -0.24
CA ALA A 256 18.45 9.57 -0.61
C ALA A 256 17.17 9.82 0.20
N MET A 257 16.11 10.25 -0.47
CA MET A 257 14.87 10.68 0.20
C MET A 257 13.67 9.91 -0.35
N LEU A 258 12.83 9.37 0.54
CA LEU A 258 11.49 8.90 0.20
C LEU A 258 10.47 9.90 0.73
N LEU A 259 9.84 10.63 -0.17
CA LEU A 259 8.76 11.55 0.12
C LEU A 259 7.43 10.83 -0.14
N VAL A 260 6.51 10.82 0.82
CA VAL A 260 5.22 10.13 0.68
C VAL A 260 4.11 11.09 1.04
N GLY A 261 3.10 11.26 0.18
CA GLY A 261 2.06 12.25 0.40
C GLY A 261 0.78 12.03 -0.37
N PHE A 262 -0.27 12.71 0.07
CA PHE A 262 -1.47 12.84 -0.75
C PHE A 262 -1.29 13.94 -1.80
N HIS A 263 -1.90 13.77 -2.98
CA HIS A 263 -1.82 14.73 -4.08
C HIS A 263 -2.25 16.15 -3.64
N TYR A 264 -3.26 16.29 -2.79
CA TYR A 264 -3.71 17.60 -2.30
C TYR A 264 -2.66 18.28 -1.39
N THR A 265 -1.99 17.54 -0.51
CA THR A 265 -0.95 18.09 0.37
C THR A 265 0.27 18.54 -0.44
N ILE A 266 0.67 17.74 -1.43
CA ILE A 266 1.76 18.09 -2.34
C ILE A 266 1.37 19.30 -3.19
N ASN A 267 0.11 19.41 -3.61
CA ASN A 267 -0.38 20.59 -4.34
C ASN A 267 -0.28 21.87 -3.50
N GLU A 268 -0.69 21.84 -2.23
CA GLU A 268 -0.55 22.99 -1.33
C GLU A 268 0.92 23.40 -1.14
N MET A 269 1.83 22.42 -1.09
CA MET A 269 3.27 22.70 -1.07
C MET A 269 3.73 23.43 -2.34
N MET A 270 3.29 22.96 -3.52
CA MET A 270 3.64 23.58 -4.81
C MET A 270 3.04 24.98 -4.95
N ASN A 271 1.80 25.20 -4.51
CA ASN A 271 1.17 26.54 -4.50
C ASN A 271 2.01 27.54 -3.70
N TYR A 272 2.47 27.16 -2.49
CA TYR A 272 3.36 28.00 -1.70
C TYR A 272 4.70 28.27 -2.41
N MET A 273 5.24 27.26 -3.11
CA MET A 273 6.49 27.40 -3.86
C MET A 273 6.36 28.40 -5.01
N ASP A 274 5.23 28.39 -5.72
CA ASP A 274 4.88 29.38 -6.74
C ASP A 274 4.79 30.79 -6.13
N GLU A 275 4.02 30.97 -5.05
CA GLU A 275 3.86 32.26 -4.36
C GLU A 275 5.19 32.82 -3.84
N ALA A 276 6.06 31.95 -3.33
CA ALA A 276 7.36 32.33 -2.79
C ALA A 276 8.45 32.46 -3.87
N GLY A 277 8.17 32.11 -5.14
CA GLY A 277 9.15 32.07 -6.21
C GLY A 277 10.30 31.09 -5.93
N LYS A 278 10.02 29.95 -5.31
CA LYS A 278 11.02 28.96 -4.86
C LYS A 278 10.84 27.63 -5.59
N THR A 279 11.94 27.01 -5.97
CA THR A 279 11.98 25.61 -6.42
C THR A 279 13.07 24.84 -5.66
N LEU A 280 13.02 23.52 -5.76
CA LEU A 280 14.07 22.62 -5.31
C LEU A 280 14.69 21.89 -6.50
N ASP A 281 15.91 21.42 -6.29
CA ASP A 281 16.62 20.55 -7.22
C ASP A 281 17.13 19.33 -6.45
N LEU A 282 16.22 18.41 -6.13
CA LEU A 282 16.50 17.32 -5.19
C LEU A 282 17.30 16.18 -5.83
N ASP A 283 16.99 15.81 -7.07
CA ASP A 283 17.66 14.74 -7.79
C ASP A 283 17.55 14.87 -9.32
N PRO A 284 18.23 15.87 -9.92
CA PRO A 284 18.16 16.11 -11.36
C PRO A 284 18.76 14.98 -12.20
N THR A 285 19.55 14.09 -11.58
CA THR A 285 20.27 13.01 -12.27
C THR A 285 19.75 11.61 -11.96
N GLY A 286 18.83 11.47 -11.00
CA GLY A 286 18.39 10.18 -10.47
C GLY A 286 19.42 9.45 -9.58
N LYS A 287 20.63 9.98 -9.43
CA LYS A 287 21.69 9.35 -8.63
C LYS A 287 21.49 9.55 -7.13
N ASN A 288 20.74 10.59 -6.74
CA ASN A 288 20.46 10.82 -5.33
C ASN A 288 19.39 9.85 -4.81
N LEU A 289 18.59 9.23 -5.69
CA LEU A 289 17.49 8.32 -5.40
C LEU A 289 16.38 9.02 -4.60
N CYS A 290 16.05 10.25 -4.99
CA CYS A 290 14.91 10.95 -4.38
C CYS A 290 13.61 10.49 -5.05
N THR A 291 12.81 9.71 -4.32
CA THR A 291 11.53 9.18 -4.77
C THR A 291 10.39 9.90 -4.10
N MET A 292 9.39 10.34 -4.86
CA MET A 292 8.14 10.89 -4.35
C MET A 292 6.99 9.94 -4.68
N ILE A 293 6.42 9.33 -3.66
CA ILE A 293 5.19 8.54 -3.75
C ILE A 293 4.00 9.46 -3.51
N VAL A 294 3.13 9.56 -4.50
CA VAL A 294 1.89 10.33 -4.45
C VAL A 294 0.73 9.34 -4.51
N ALA A 295 -0.20 9.48 -3.59
CA ALA A 295 -1.46 8.74 -3.62
C ALA A 295 -2.65 9.68 -3.47
N GLY A 296 -3.84 9.20 -3.79
CA GLY A 296 -5.08 9.91 -3.50
C GLY A 296 -6.16 9.69 -4.54
N GLY A 297 -7.34 10.27 -4.31
CA GLY A 297 -8.48 10.16 -5.21
C GLY A 297 -8.39 11.01 -6.49
N TRP A 298 -7.26 11.69 -6.71
CA TRP A 298 -6.99 12.52 -7.91
C TRP A 298 -8.12 13.52 -8.23
N LYS A 299 -8.67 14.12 -7.17
CA LYS A 299 -9.71 15.16 -7.22
C LYS A 299 -9.27 16.38 -6.43
N LYS A 300 -9.55 17.57 -6.96
CA LYS A 300 -9.42 18.83 -6.20
C LYS A 300 -10.44 18.85 -5.06
N LEU A 301 -10.24 19.73 -4.08
CA LEU A 301 -11.25 20.00 -3.04
C LEU A 301 -12.58 20.50 -3.64
N SER A 302 -12.53 21.17 -4.80
CA SER A 302 -13.70 21.57 -5.58
C SER A 302 -14.44 20.40 -6.26
N GLY A 303 -13.89 19.18 -6.22
CA GLY A 303 -14.45 17.97 -6.84
C GLY A 303 -13.98 17.71 -8.27
N GLU A 304 -13.29 18.65 -8.92
CA GLU A 304 -12.75 18.49 -10.27
C GLU A 304 -11.65 17.44 -10.33
N ALA A 305 -11.61 16.67 -11.43
CA ALA A 305 -10.54 15.71 -11.67
C ALA A 305 -9.19 16.42 -11.87
N VAL A 306 -8.12 15.83 -11.33
CA VAL A 306 -6.75 16.29 -11.52
C VAL A 306 -6.13 15.52 -12.68
N ASN A 307 -5.60 16.22 -13.69
CA ASN A 307 -4.81 15.59 -14.73
C ASN A 307 -3.48 15.10 -14.14
N LYS A 308 -3.32 13.78 -14.05
CA LYS A 308 -2.14 13.14 -13.44
C LYS A 308 -0.83 13.52 -14.15
N LYS A 309 -0.83 13.57 -15.49
CA LYS A 309 0.38 13.88 -16.27
C LYS A 309 0.85 15.31 -16.00
N ASP A 310 -0.08 16.26 -15.99
CA ASP A 310 0.24 17.65 -15.68
C ASP A 310 0.71 17.80 -14.22
N PHE A 311 0.10 17.06 -13.29
CA PHE A 311 0.49 17.09 -11.88
C PHE A 311 1.90 16.52 -11.65
N ILE A 312 2.24 15.39 -12.29
CA ILE A 312 3.59 14.81 -12.25
C ILE A 312 4.61 15.78 -12.85
N LYS A 313 4.28 16.43 -13.97
CA LYS A 313 5.14 17.46 -14.58
C LYS A 313 5.38 18.63 -13.62
N LYS A 314 4.34 19.10 -12.93
CA LYS A 314 4.49 20.13 -11.89
C LYS A 314 5.42 19.67 -10.78
N ILE A 315 5.24 18.47 -10.24
CA ILE A 315 6.14 17.93 -9.20
C ILE A 315 7.59 17.94 -9.69
N LYS A 316 7.84 17.49 -10.92
CA LYS A 316 9.18 17.51 -11.52
C LYS A 316 9.78 18.91 -11.56
N GLU A 317 9.01 19.91 -12.01
CA GLU A 317 9.46 21.30 -12.11
C GLU A 317 9.71 21.95 -10.75
N HIS A 318 8.88 21.64 -9.76
CA HIS A 318 8.97 22.24 -8.42
C HIS A 318 10.04 21.58 -7.56
N PHE A 319 10.14 20.25 -7.58
CA PHE A 319 11.03 19.49 -6.71
C PHE A 319 12.36 19.08 -7.38
N GLY A 320 12.48 19.24 -8.71
CA GLY A 320 13.68 18.85 -9.47
C GLY A 320 13.96 17.36 -9.37
N LEU A 321 12.92 16.56 -9.64
CA LEU A 321 12.97 15.11 -9.64
C LEU A 321 12.91 14.56 -11.06
N ILE A 322 13.56 13.43 -11.31
CA ILE A 322 13.31 12.67 -12.54
C ILE A 322 11.91 12.04 -12.48
N GLU A 323 11.22 12.07 -13.61
CA GLU A 323 9.82 11.65 -13.72
C GLU A 323 9.59 10.20 -13.30
N LEU A 324 10.57 9.32 -13.56
CA LEU A 324 10.53 7.92 -13.14
C LEU A 324 10.36 7.75 -11.62
N LEU A 325 10.96 8.64 -10.82
CA LEU A 325 10.93 8.58 -9.35
C LEU A 325 9.75 9.34 -8.73
N ILE A 326 8.85 9.90 -9.55
CA ILE A 326 7.54 10.38 -9.11
C ILE A 326 6.56 9.25 -9.36
N VAL A 327 6.13 8.58 -8.29
CA VAL A 327 5.36 7.34 -8.34
C VAL A 327 3.92 7.58 -7.89
N ASP A 328 2.95 7.34 -8.77
CA ASP A 328 1.53 7.24 -8.43
C ASP A 328 1.23 5.87 -7.84
N VAL A 329 0.44 5.85 -6.77
CA VAL A 329 -0.04 4.64 -6.12
C VAL A 329 -1.56 4.66 -6.02
N TYR A 330 -2.18 3.58 -6.48
CA TYR A 330 -3.58 3.27 -6.28
C TYR A 330 -3.73 2.18 -5.22
N GLY A 331 -4.72 2.30 -4.34
CA GLY A 331 -5.00 1.32 -3.29
C GLY A 331 -6.17 1.78 -2.43
N PHE A 332 -6.71 0.89 -1.61
CA PHE A 332 -7.88 1.15 -0.76
C PHE A 332 -7.76 0.40 0.57
N GLY A 333 -8.53 0.83 1.57
CA GLY A 333 -8.36 0.36 2.94
C GLY A 333 -8.83 -1.08 3.16
N GLU A 334 -9.81 -1.55 2.39
CA GLU A 334 -10.45 -2.86 2.53
C GLU A 334 -9.58 -4.03 2.03
N SER A 335 -8.32 -3.78 1.66
CA SER A 335 -7.34 -4.78 1.26
C SER A 335 -5.92 -4.28 1.58
N ASN A 336 -4.93 -5.16 1.50
CA ASN A 336 -3.52 -4.79 1.38
C ASN A 336 -3.11 -4.49 -0.08
N TYR A 337 -4.06 -4.52 -1.01
CA TYR A 337 -3.83 -4.29 -2.41
C TYR A 337 -3.35 -2.87 -2.72
N PHE A 338 -2.35 -2.79 -3.60
CA PHE A 338 -2.02 -1.56 -4.28
C PHE A 338 -1.42 -1.81 -5.67
N ALA A 339 -1.54 -0.80 -6.51
CA ALA A 339 -0.88 -0.72 -7.80
C ALA A 339 0.04 0.50 -7.83
N ALA A 340 1.17 0.43 -8.55
CA ALA A 340 2.11 1.54 -8.68
C ALA A 340 2.70 1.68 -10.08
N ASP A 341 2.98 2.91 -10.50
CA ASP A 341 3.48 3.25 -11.85
C ASP A 341 5.01 3.38 -11.94
N VAL A 342 5.70 2.60 -11.12
CA VAL A 342 7.18 2.46 -11.04
C VAL A 342 7.88 2.02 -12.34
N CYS A 343 7.12 1.64 -13.36
CA CYS A 343 7.64 1.19 -14.65
C CYS A 343 8.20 2.37 -15.48
N PRO A 344 9.27 2.18 -16.28
CA PRO A 344 9.74 3.20 -17.23
C PRO A 344 8.64 3.74 -18.16
N SER A 345 7.67 2.92 -18.56
CA SER A 345 6.53 3.32 -19.39
C SER A 345 5.35 3.89 -18.59
N LYS A 346 5.48 4.03 -17.26
CA LYS A 346 4.41 4.51 -16.35
C LYS A 346 3.11 3.72 -16.42
N LYS A 347 3.16 2.46 -16.87
CA LYS A 347 2.08 1.50 -16.69
C LYS A 347 1.84 1.30 -15.19
N LEU A 348 0.57 1.33 -14.77
CA LEU A 348 0.18 1.10 -13.38
C LEU A 348 0.12 -0.41 -13.13
N HIS A 349 1.18 -0.94 -12.51
CA HIS A 349 1.32 -2.36 -12.22
C HIS A 349 0.51 -2.73 -10.99
N SER A 350 -0.33 -3.76 -11.10
CA SER A 350 -0.95 -4.46 -9.98
C SER A 350 0.15 -5.21 -9.22
N LEU A 351 0.58 -4.64 -8.09
CA LEU A 351 1.71 -5.19 -7.35
C LEU A 351 1.23 -6.30 -6.41
N PHE A 352 2.17 -7.18 -6.08
CA PHE A 352 2.06 -8.18 -4.99
C PHE A 352 1.11 -9.35 -5.27
N SER A 353 0.67 -10.01 -4.20
CA SER A 353 -0.15 -11.22 -4.16
C SER A 353 -1.59 -11.10 -4.66
N PRO A 354 -2.33 -9.98 -4.52
CA PRO A 354 -3.76 -9.97 -4.83
C PRO A 354 -4.07 -10.18 -6.32
N LEU A 355 -5.14 -10.93 -6.61
CA LEU A 355 -5.72 -11.02 -7.94
C LEU A 355 -6.68 -9.85 -8.15
N VAL A 356 -6.63 -9.23 -9.32
CA VAL A 356 -7.57 -8.17 -9.70
C VAL A 356 -8.33 -8.59 -10.94
N ILE A 357 -9.64 -8.36 -10.94
CA ILE A 357 -10.52 -8.55 -12.09
C ILE A 357 -11.45 -7.35 -12.22
N THR A 358 -12.27 -7.32 -13.26
CA THR A 358 -13.37 -6.35 -13.37
C THR A 358 -14.72 -7.06 -13.38
N ARG A 359 -15.74 -6.35 -12.92
CA ARG A 359 -17.14 -6.82 -12.93
C ARG A 359 -18.04 -5.80 -13.59
N ASP A 360 -19.06 -6.27 -14.28
CA ASP A 360 -20.11 -5.40 -14.81
C ASP A 360 -20.77 -4.58 -13.68
N PRO A 361 -20.93 -3.26 -13.81
CA PRO A 361 -21.51 -2.44 -12.75
C PRO A 361 -22.96 -2.77 -12.39
N ASP A 362 -23.75 -3.27 -13.35
CA ASP A 362 -25.18 -3.51 -13.19
C ASP A 362 -25.48 -4.96 -12.77
N THR A 363 -24.77 -5.91 -13.37
CA THR A 363 -25.00 -7.36 -13.16
C THR A 363 -24.03 -8.00 -12.17
N LEU A 364 -22.88 -7.36 -11.91
CA LEU A 364 -21.74 -7.89 -11.15
C LEU A 364 -21.10 -9.16 -11.75
N GLU A 365 -21.46 -9.52 -12.98
CA GLU A 365 -20.80 -10.61 -13.70
C GLU A 365 -19.33 -10.28 -13.97
N VAL A 366 -18.48 -11.31 -13.94
CA VAL A 366 -17.05 -11.14 -14.23
C VAL A 366 -16.88 -10.78 -15.70
N GLN A 367 -16.04 -9.78 -15.94
CA GLN A 367 -15.72 -9.30 -17.28
C GLN A 367 -14.42 -9.94 -17.78
N ASP A 368 -14.31 -10.07 -19.09
CA ASP A 368 -13.06 -10.48 -19.74
C ASP A 368 -11.93 -9.48 -19.45
N PHE A 369 -10.69 -9.94 -19.46
CA PHE A 369 -9.55 -9.06 -19.26
C PHE A 369 -9.48 -7.98 -20.34
N GLY A 370 -9.19 -6.76 -19.92
CA GLY A 370 -9.20 -5.57 -20.75
C GLY A 370 -10.55 -4.87 -20.80
N GLU A 371 -11.65 -5.50 -20.40
CA GLU A 371 -12.96 -4.85 -20.39
C GLU A 371 -13.15 -3.89 -19.22
N LYS A 372 -14.04 -2.92 -19.43
CA LYS A 372 -14.36 -1.90 -18.43
C LYS A 372 -15.33 -2.49 -17.41
N GLY A 373 -15.02 -2.35 -16.13
CA GLY A 373 -15.94 -2.70 -15.06
C GLY A 373 -15.52 -2.13 -13.70
N LEU A 374 -16.26 -2.49 -12.65
CA LEU A 374 -15.90 -2.27 -11.26
C LEU A 374 -14.63 -3.08 -10.95
N ILE A 375 -13.63 -2.43 -10.37
CA ILE A 375 -12.41 -3.08 -9.92
C ILE A 375 -12.77 -4.00 -8.76
N SER A 376 -12.35 -5.26 -8.86
CA SER A 376 -12.61 -6.27 -7.86
C SER A 376 -11.34 -7.02 -7.51
N VAL A 377 -11.12 -7.28 -6.22
CA VAL A 377 -9.86 -7.78 -5.70
C VAL A 377 -10.08 -9.03 -4.86
N TYR A 378 -9.21 -10.03 -5.06
CA TYR A 378 -9.05 -11.17 -4.16
C TYR A 378 -7.68 -11.11 -3.50
N ASP A 379 -7.62 -10.60 -2.26
CA ASP A 379 -6.39 -10.45 -1.52
C ASP A 379 -6.20 -11.59 -0.49
N PRO A 380 -5.24 -12.51 -0.71
CA PRO A 380 -5.00 -13.61 0.21
C PRO A 380 -4.18 -13.20 1.44
N THR A 381 -3.69 -11.97 1.50
CA THR A 381 -2.72 -11.54 2.53
C THR A 381 -3.38 -10.98 3.78
N MET A 382 -4.64 -10.54 3.71
CA MET A 382 -5.38 -10.06 4.88
C MET A 382 -5.73 -11.22 5.79
N ASN A 383 -5.32 -11.16 7.07
CA ASN A 383 -5.63 -12.21 8.04
C ASN A 383 -6.87 -11.87 8.88
N THR A 384 -7.13 -10.57 9.09
CA THR A 384 -8.16 -10.10 10.03
C THR A 384 -9.58 -10.16 9.50
N PHE A 385 -9.78 -10.13 8.18
CA PHE A 385 -11.09 -10.18 7.54
C PHE A 385 -10.96 -10.59 6.06
N PRO A 386 -12.01 -11.12 5.43
CA PRO A 386 -12.01 -11.47 4.00
C PRO A 386 -11.85 -10.22 3.12
N ALA A 387 -10.63 -10.00 2.63
CA ALA A 387 -10.32 -8.95 1.66
C ALA A 387 -10.62 -9.40 0.21
N PHE A 388 -11.81 -9.99 0.02
CA PHE A 388 -12.35 -10.31 -1.29
C PHE A 388 -13.40 -9.25 -1.62
N VAL A 389 -12.99 -8.16 -2.26
CA VAL A 389 -13.71 -6.89 -2.25
C VAL A 389 -14.12 -6.46 -3.65
N ILE A 390 -15.37 -6.01 -3.80
CA ILE A 390 -15.82 -5.23 -4.96
C ILE A 390 -15.77 -3.75 -4.57
N THR A 391 -15.00 -2.96 -5.32
CA THR A 391 -14.86 -1.52 -5.06
C THR A 391 -15.96 -0.71 -5.79
N ASP A 392 -15.99 0.59 -5.53
CA ASP A 392 -16.77 1.55 -6.31
C ASP A 392 -15.96 2.21 -7.44
N ASP A 393 -14.72 1.77 -7.67
CA ASP A 393 -13.83 2.32 -8.67
C ASP A 393 -13.99 1.56 -10.00
N LEU A 394 -14.05 2.30 -11.11
CA LEU A 394 -14.12 1.76 -12.46
C LEU A 394 -12.72 1.65 -13.05
N GLY A 395 -12.44 0.56 -13.77
CA GLY A 395 -11.18 0.38 -14.47
C GLY A 395 -11.21 -0.70 -15.54
N ARG A 396 -10.03 -0.92 -16.13
CA ARG A 396 -9.70 -2.07 -16.98
C ARG A 396 -8.51 -2.79 -16.38
N VAL A 397 -8.49 -4.12 -16.47
CA VAL A 397 -7.45 -4.97 -15.87
C VAL A 397 -6.94 -5.94 -16.92
N SER A 398 -5.62 -6.03 -17.10
CA SER A 398 -5.04 -7.00 -18.01
C SER A 398 -4.92 -8.40 -17.40
N GLU A 399 -4.69 -9.39 -18.26
CA GLU A 399 -4.14 -10.67 -17.81
C GLU A 399 -2.75 -10.51 -17.18
N HIS A 400 -2.37 -11.51 -16.38
CA HIS A 400 -1.00 -11.68 -15.92
C HIS A 400 -0.08 -11.87 -17.11
N GLN A 401 0.90 -10.98 -17.23
CA GLN A 401 1.87 -11.01 -18.31
C GLN A 401 3.21 -10.46 -17.85
N ILE A 402 4.26 -10.79 -18.59
CA ILE A 402 5.58 -10.22 -18.39
C ILE A 402 5.60 -8.85 -19.07
N CYS A 403 5.82 -7.80 -18.28
CA CYS A 403 5.95 -6.46 -18.80
C CYS A 403 7.24 -6.30 -19.60
N GLU A 404 7.13 -5.88 -20.86
CA GLU A 404 8.27 -5.70 -21.77
C GLU A 404 9.26 -4.62 -21.28
N ASP A 405 8.75 -3.61 -20.57
CA ASP A 405 9.55 -2.43 -20.17
C ASP A 405 10.36 -2.67 -18.89
N CYS A 406 9.82 -3.45 -17.94
CA CYS A 406 10.43 -3.65 -16.62
C CYS A 406 10.71 -5.11 -16.27
N GLY A 407 10.17 -6.07 -17.03
CA GLY A 407 10.34 -7.51 -16.83
C GLY A 407 9.48 -8.11 -15.71
N MET A 408 8.62 -7.32 -15.07
CA MET A 408 7.74 -7.82 -14.01
C MET A 408 6.62 -8.69 -14.57
N THR A 409 6.32 -9.80 -13.89
CA THR A 409 5.07 -10.54 -14.06
C THR A 409 3.98 -9.96 -13.17
N THR A 410 2.89 -9.50 -13.78
CA THR A 410 1.90 -8.63 -13.12
C THR A 410 0.65 -8.47 -14.00
N GLN A 411 -0.40 -7.90 -13.44
CA GLN A 411 -1.52 -7.33 -14.20
C GLN A 411 -1.34 -5.81 -14.31
N PHE A 412 -1.92 -5.19 -15.33
CA PHE A 412 -1.95 -3.73 -15.47
C PHE A 412 -3.35 -3.20 -15.15
N ILE A 413 -3.40 -2.06 -14.48
CA ILE A 413 -4.64 -1.38 -14.12
C ILE A 413 -4.75 -0.08 -14.89
N GLU A 414 -5.87 0.14 -15.54
CA GLU A 414 -6.29 1.47 -15.98
C GLU A 414 -7.42 1.95 -15.06
N HIS A 415 -7.15 2.96 -14.23
CA HIS A 415 -8.16 3.53 -13.35
C HIS A 415 -8.97 4.62 -14.08
N LEU A 416 -10.25 4.39 -14.29
CA LEU A 416 -11.15 5.23 -15.08
C LEU A 416 -12.02 6.19 -14.24
N GLY A 417 -12.07 6.01 -12.91
CA GLY A 417 -12.85 6.87 -12.02
C GLY A 417 -13.69 6.06 -11.03
N ARG A 418 -14.83 6.61 -10.61
CA ARG A 418 -15.80 5.92 -9.74
C ARG A 418 -17.13 5.72 -10.43
N ALA A 419 -17.79 4.61 -10.14
CA ALA A 419 -19.14 4.35 -10.58
C ALA A 419 -20.13 5.36 -9.98
N PRO A 420 -21.23 5.70 -10.67
CA PRO A 420 -22.31 6.50 -10.10
C PRO A 420 -22.91 5.81 -8.87
N LYS A 421 -23.21 6.58 -7.82
CA LYS A 421 -23.72 6.05 -6.52
C LYS A 421 -25.01 5.20 -6.61
N ALA A 422 -25.74 5.23 -7.72
CA ALA A 422 -27.04 4.56 -7.86
C ALA A 422 -26.91 3.04 -8.08
N GLU A 423 -25.89 2.57 -8.80
CA GLU A 423 -25.77 1.18 -9.26
C GLU A 423 -25.35 0.21 -8.12
N LEU A 424 -24.46 0.64 -7.22
CA LEU A 424 -23.88 -0.19 -6.14
C LEU A 424 -24.76 -0.34 -4.89
N ARG A 425 -25.84 0.45 -4.77
CA ARG A 425 -26.64 0.53 -3.54
C ARG A 425 -27.36 -0.78 -3.23
N SER A 426 -27.84 -1.48 -4.25
CA SER A 426 -28.67 -2.68 -4.08
C SER A 426 -27.92 -3.84 -3.40
N CYS A 427 -26.68 -4.13 -3.82
CA CYS A 427 -25.89 -5.24 -3.28
C CYS A 427 -25.34 -4.95 -1.89
N GLY A 428 -24.85 -3.72 -1.65
CA GLY A 428 -24.44 -3.29 -0.31
C GLY A 428 -25.59 -3.37 0.69
N LEU A 429 -26.80 -2.92 0.31
CA LEU A 429 -27.99 -2.98 1.17
C LEU A 429 -28.41 -4.42 1.52
N LYS A 430 -28.37 -5.34 0.55
CA LYS A 430 -28.65 -6.77 0.81
C LYS A 430 -27.63 -7.37 1.79
N MET A 431 -26.35 -7.04 1.63
CA MET A 431 -25.30 -7.52 2.52
C MET A 431 -25.40 -6.96 3.93
N GLN A 432 -25.83 -5.71 4.07
CA GLN A 432 -26.09 -5.09 5.38
C GLN A 432 -27.19 -5.81 6.16
N GLN A 433 -28.18 -6.40 5.49
CA GLN A 433 -29.25 -7.18 6.13
C GLN A 433 -28.75 -8.50 6.72
N LEU A 434 -27.60 -9.01 6.26
CA LEU A 434 -26.96 -10.22 6.80
C LEU A 434 -26.12 -9.95 8.05
N LEU A 435 -25.85 -8.68 8.38
CA LEU A 435 -25.09 -8.31 9.57
C LEU A 435 -25.90 -8.54 10.85
N THR A 436 -25.28 -9.22 11.80
CA THR A 436 -25.83 -9.55 13.11
C THR A 436 -25.61 -8.41 14.11
N ASP A 437 -26.30 -8.47 15.26
CA ASP A 437 -26.04 -7.56 16.38
C ASP A 437 -24.65 -7.75 17.00
N LYS A 438 -24.01 -8.90 16.78
CA LYS A 438 -22.61 -9.11 17.14
C LYS A 438 -21.70 -8.27 16.23
N ASP A 439 -21.89 -8.31 14.91
CA ASP A 439 -21.07 -7.55 13.96
C ASP A 439 -21.15 -6.04 14.20
N LYS A 440 -22.34 -5.52 14.57
CA LYS A 440 -22.52 -4.11 14.93
C LYS A 440 -21.81 -3.74 16.24
N ARG A 441 -21.80 -4.63 17.23
CA ARG A 441 -21.04 -4.42 18.48
C ARG A 441 -19.54 -4.45 18.22
N GLU A 442 -19.07 -5.35 17.38
CA GLU A 442 -17.68 -5.41 16.94
C GLU A 442 -17.28 -4.12 16.21
N LEU A 443 -18.14 -3.57 15.34
CA LEU A 443 -17.90 -2.27 14.71
C LEU A 443 -17.70 -1.15 15.73
N GLU A 444 -18.58 -1.04 16.72
CA GLU A 444 -18.48 -0.01 17.76
C GLU A 444 -17.19 -0.21 18.58
N MET A 445 -16.81 -1.45 18.89
CA MET A 445 -15.54 -1.79 19.53
C MET A 445 -14.33 -1.33 18.68
N LEU A 446 -14.33 -1.58 17.37
CA LEU A 446 -13.26 -1.14 16.46
C LEU A 446 -13.19 0.39 16.41
N ARG A 447 -14.33 1.06 16.37
CA ARG A 447 -14.42 2.52 16.43
C ARG A 447 -13.78 3.09 17.69
N MET A 448 -14.07 2.52 18.86
CA MET A 448 -13.47 2.95 20.13
C MET A 448 -11.93 2.77 20.17
N ARG A 449 -11.35 1.96 19.28
CA ARG A 449 -9.89 1.78 19.19
C ARG A 449 -9.19 2.88 18.37
N THR A 450 -9.89 3.65 17.54
CA THR A 450 -9.29 4.75 16.75
C THR A 450 -9.18 6.04 17.55
N PRO A 451 -8.33 7.00 17.13
CA PRO A 451 -8.26 8.31 17.79
C PRO A 451 -9.60 9.07 17.81
N GLU A 452 -10.42 8.92 16.76
CA GLU A 452 -11.72 9.58 16.62
C GLU A 452 -12.78 9.00 17.55
N GLY A 453 -12.76 7.69 17.82
CA GLY A 453 -13.72 7.06 18.73
C GLY A 453 -13.38 7.17 20.22
N ARG A 454 -12.17 7.63 20.57
CA ARG A 454 -11.78 7.89 21.98
C ARG A 454 -12.14 9.31 22.47
N LYS A 455 -12.56 10.18 21.57
CA LYS A 455 -13.09 11.52 21.88
C LYS A 455 -14.58 11.42 22.15
#